data_AF-A0A377TU89-F1
#
_entry.id   AF-A0A377TU89-F1
#
_cell.length_a   1.000
_cell.length_b   1.000
_cell.length_c   1.000
_cell.angle_alpha   90.00
_cell.angle_beta   90.00
_cell.angle_gamma   90.00
#
_symmetry.space_group_name_H-M   'P 1'
#
loop_
_entity.id
_entity.type
_entity.pdbx_description
1 polymer ?
#
loop_
_entity_poly.entity_id
_entity_poly.type
_entity_poly.pdbx_seq_one_letter_code
_entity_poly.pdbx_strand_id
1 'polypeptide(L)'
;MTRAVHRAGFRPLAFASRHLLLRPAALKIAASIVLTLLALGLYSLSRGSYPLPASTLARALLAPQEMGEQPRFILFDIRLPRILMALLCGAMLGLAGAAMQSITRNGLADPG
;
A
#
# COMPACT_ATOMS: atom_id res chain seq x y z
N MET A 1 26.73 -19.92 13.51
CA MET A 1 25.43 -19.21 13.55
C MET A 1 24.63 -19.28 12.24
N THR A 2 25.25 -19.24 11.06
CA THR A 2 24.58 -19.19 9.74
C THR A 2 23.63 -20.37 9.44
N ARG A 3 23.92 -21.58 9.96
CA ARG A 3 23.09 -22.78 9.75
C ARG A 3 21.75 -22.76 10.51
N ALA A 4 21.65 -22.04 11.64
CA ALA A 4 20.41 -21.95 12.42
C ALA A 4 19.41 -20.98 11.77
N VAL A 5 19.91 -19.85 11.25
CA VAL A 5 19.11 -18.82 10.56
C VAL A 5 18.44 -19.35 9.29
N HIS A 6 19.17 -20.15 8.51
CA HIS A 6 18.63 -20.76 7.29
C HIS A 6 17.55 -21.81 7.58
N ARG A 7 17.68 -22.58 8.68
CA ARG A 7 16.63 -23.54 9.10
C ARG A 7 15.34 -22.86 9.55
N ALA A 8 15.42 -21.64 10.08
CA ALA A 8 14.25 -20.83 10.45
C ALA A 8 13.57 -20.10 9.27
N GLY A 9 14.08 -20.28 8.04
CA GLY A 9 13.53 -19.71 6.81
C GLY A 9 13.93 -18.25 6.54
N PHE A 10 14.89 -17.70 7.29
CA PHE A 10 15.40 -16.35 7.09
C PHE A 10 16.58 -16.35 6.13
N ARG A 11 16.56 -15.46 5.14
CA ARG A 11 17.68 -15.19 4.23
C ARG A 11 18.42 -13.95 4.74
N PRO A 12 19.67 -14.06 5.19
CA PRO A 12 20.47 -12.90 5.55
C PRO A 12 20.82 -12.12 4.29
N LEU A 13 20.33 -10.88 4.15
CA LEU A 13 20.96 -9.89 3.26
C LEU A 13 21.96 -9.10 4.11
N ALA A 14 23.23 -9.17 3.73
CA ALA A 14 24.22 -8.21 4.20
C ALA A 14 24.20 -7.03 3.23
N PHE A 15 23.83 -5.85 3.72
CA PHE A 15 24.01 -4.60 2.99
C PHE A 15 24.97 -3.72 3.78
N ALA A 16 26.19 -3.57 3.26
CA ALA A 16 27.32 -2.93 3.95
C ALA A 16 27.56 -3.52 5.36
N SER A 17 27.44 -2.73 6.42
CA SER A 17 27.66 -3.12 7.82
C SER A 17 26.39 -3.63 8.54
N ARG A 18 25.24 -3.73 7.84
CA ARG A 18 23.96 -4.16 8.43
C ARG A 18 23.55 -5.53 7.89
N HIS A 19 23.30 -6.47 8.81
CA HIS A 19 22.73 -7.77 8.50
C HIS A 19 21.21 -7.74 8.72
N LEU A 20 20.43 -7.70 7.64
CA LEU A 20 18.97 -7.85 7.73
C LEU A 20 18.59 -9.32 7.51
N LEU A 21 17.83 -9.87 8.46
CA LEU A 21 17.24 -11.19 8.35
C LEU A 21 15.86 -11.05 7.70
N LEU A 22 15.76 -11.36 6.40
CA LEU A 22 14.50 -11.23 5.67
C LEU A 22 13.84 -12.60 5.51
N ARG A 23 12.53 -12.66 5.77
CA ARG A 23 11.71 -13.82 5.38
C ARG A 23 11.21 -13.62 3.95
N PRO A 24 11.64 -14.44 2.98
CA PRO A 24 11.21 -14.28 1.60
C PRO A 24 9.69 -14.43 1.43
N ALA A 25 9.04 -15.25 2.27
CA ALA A 25 7.58 -15.39 2.26
C ALA A 25 6.87 -14.09 2.68
N ALA A 26 7.34 -13.42 3.75
CA ALA A 26 6.78 -12.15 4.20
C ALA A 26 6.97 -11.04 3.15
N LEU A 27 8.13 -11.01 2.49
CA LEU A 27 8.39 -10.08 1.39
C LEU A 27 7.44 -10.29 0.20
N LYS A 28 7.19 -11.55 -0.19
CA LYS A 28 6.25 -11.86 -1.28
C LYS A 28 4.83 -11.40 -0.94
N ILE A 29 4.38 -11.66 0.30
CA ILE A 29 3.05 -11.23 0.76
C ILE A 29 2.96 -9.70 0.75
N ALA A 30 3.93 -9.00 1.34
CA ALA A 30 3.97 -7.54 1.34
C ALA A 30 3.97 -6.97 -0.09
N ALA A 31 4.78 -7.52 -0.99
CA ALA A 31 4.80 -7.12 -2.39
C ALA A 31 3.45 -7.34 -3.09
N SER A 32 2.77 -8.47 -2.84
CA SER A 32 1.45 -8.73 -3.41
C SER A 32 0.37 -7.76 -2.89
N ILE A 33 0.42 -7.39 -1.61
CA ILE A 33 -0.50 -6.42 -0.99
C ILE A 33 -0.27 -5.05 -1.62
N VAL A 34 0.97 -4.60 -1.72
CA VAL A 34 1.31 -3.32 -2.36
C VAL A 34 0.84 -3.28 -3.81
N LEU A 35 1.09 -4.34 -4.59
CA LEU A 35 0.65 -4.42 -5.98
C LEU A 35 -0.89 -4.35 -6.10
N THR A 36 -1.60 -5.05 -5.20
CA THR A 36 -3.07 -5.04 -5.14
C THR A 36 -3.61 -3.65 -4.79
N LEU A 37 -3.00 -2.97 -3.81
CA LEU A 37 -3.37 -1.60 -3.44
C LEU A 37 -3.14 -0.61 -4.58
N LEU A 38 -2.04 -0.74 -5.32
CA LEU A 38 -1.77 0.09 -6.50
C LEU A 38 -2.81 -0.14 -7.61
N ALA A 39 -3.15 -1.40 -7.90
CA ALA A 39 -4.17 -1.74 -8.88
C ALA A 39 -5.55 -1.19 -8.49
N LEU A 40 -5.95 -1.35 -7.22
CA LEU A 40 -7.19 -0.78 -6.68
C LEU A 40 -7.19 0.75 -6.72
N GLY A 41 -6.07 1.39 -6.42
CA GLY A 41 -5.90 2.84 -6.50
C GLY A 41 -6.11 3.35 -7.93
N LEU A 42 -5.46 2.74 -8.92
CA LEU A 42 -5.63 3.07 -10.35
C LEU A 42 -7.07 2.85 -10.82
N TYR A 43 -7.68 1.76 -10.37
CA TYR A 43 -9.07 1.45 -10.67
C TYR A 43 -10.05 2.46 -10.03
N SER A 44 -9.80 2.85 -8.78
CA SER A 44 -10.57 3.87 -8.06
C SER A 44 -10.43 5.25 -8.71
N LEU A 45 -9.24 5.57 -9.24
CA LEU A 45 -9.05 6.80 -10.04
C LEU A 45 -9.85 6.78 -11.34
N SER A 46 -10.02 5.60 -11.96
CA SER A 46 -10.74 5.43 -13.22
C SER A 46 -12.27 5.37 -13.05
N ARG A 47 -12.77 4.90 -11.90
CA ARG A 47 -14.20 4.85 -11.60
C ARG A 47 -14.67 6.05 -10.77
N GLY A 48 -15.58 6.85 -11.32
CA GLY A 48 -16.29 7.88 -10.56
C GLY A 48 -17.40 8.53 -11.37
N SER A 49 -18.22 9.36 -10.73
CA SER A 49 -19.39 10.01 -11.35
C SER A 49 -19.05 10.90 -12.55
N TYR A 50 -17.80 11.35 -12.63
CA TYR A 50 -17.24 12.03 -13.80
C TYR A 50 -16.35 11.04 -14.57
N PRO A 51 -16.71 10.65 -15.81
CA PRO A 51 -15.92 9.72 -16.59
C PRO A 51 -14.59 10.38 -16.99
N LEU A 52 -13.50 9.93 -16.37
CA LEU A 52 -12.15 10.33 -16.75
C LEU A 52 -11.53 9.15 -17.51
N PRO A 53 -11.39 9.24 -18.85
CA PRO A 53 -10.75 8.18 -19.60
C PRO A 53 -9.29 8.00 -19.15
N ALA A 54 -8.79 6.77 -19.20
CA ALA A 54 -7.44 6.44 -18.73
C ALA A 54 -6.34 7.25 -19.44
N SER A 55 -6.58 7.69 -20.67
CA SER A 55 -5.71 8.60 -21.42
C SER A 55 -5.60 9.98 -20.75
N THR A 56 -6.69 10.49 -20.18
CA THR A 56 -6.70 11.76 -19.42
C THR A 56 -5.97 11.61 -18.09
N LEU A 57 -6.05 10.46 -17.42
CA LEU A 57 -5.26 10.18 -16.20
C LEU A 57 -3.75 10.11 -16.50
N ALA A 58 -3.36 9.48 -17.61
CA ALA A 58 -1.96 9.45 -18.04
C ALA A 58 -1.43 10.86 -18.36
N ARG A 59 -2.22 11.68 -19.06
CA ARG A 59 -1.89 13.09 -19.30
C ARG A 59 -1.88 13.91 -18.00
N ALA A 60 -2.75 13.59 -17.04
CA ALA A 60 -2.76 14.25 -15.73
C ALA A 60 -1.43 14.07 -14.98
N LEU A 61 -0.81 12.90 -15.08
CA LEU A 61 0.49 12.63 -14.47
C LEU A 61 1.66 13.24 -15.24
N LEU A 62 1.60 13.23 -16.58
CA LEU A 62 2.72 13.63 -17.45
C LEU A 62 2.73 15.12 -17.78
N ALA A 63 1.55 15.72 -17.95
CA ALA A 63 1.35 17.13 -18.31
C ALA A 63 0.10 17.70 -17.61
N PRO A 64 0.17 17.97 -16.29
CA PRO A 64 -0.98 18.45 -15.51
C PRO A 64 -1.54 19.81 -15.97
N GLN A 65 -0.72 20.58 -16.70
CA GLN A 65 -1.06 21.91 -17.20
C GLN A 65 -1.98 21.88 -18.44
N GLU A 66 -2.05 20.75 -19.16
CA GLU A 66 -2.91 20.60 -20.34
C GLU A 66 -4.31 20.08 -20.01
N MET A 67 -4.61 19.86 -18.72
CA MET A 67 -5.95 19.49 -18.28
C MET A 67 -6.83 20.71 -18.08
N GLY A 68 -8.11 20.59 -18.47
CA GLY A 68 -9.13 21.55 -18.05
C GLY A 68 -9.25 21.62 -16.52
N GLU A 69 -9.63 22.79 -16.00
CA GLU A 69 -9.68 23.07 -14.55
C GLU A 69 -10.61 22.10 -13.79
N GLN A 70 -11.74 21.74 -14.38
CA GLN A 70 -12.76 20.91 -13.73
C GLN A 70 -12.31 19.44 -13.53
N PRO A 71 -11.75 18.74 -14.54
CA PRO A 71 -11.07 17.45 -14.34
C PRO A 71 -9.94 17.48 -13.31
N ARG A 72 -9.15 18.57 -13.29
CA ARG A 72 -8.02 18.73 -12.35
C ARG A 72 -8.51 18.83 -10.91
N PHE A 73 -9.50 19.66 -10.64
CA PHE A 73 -10.11 19.80 -9.31
C PHE A 73 -10.68 18.46 -8.80
N ILE A 74 -11.44 17.74 -9.64
CA ILE A 74 -12.00 16.43 -9.26
C ILE A 74 -10.88 15.42 -8.91
N LEU A 75 -9.77 15.43 -9.66
CA LEU A 75 -8.68 14.51 -9.42
C LEU A 75 -7.90 14.85 -8.14
N PHE A 76 -7.41 16.08 -8.02
CA PHE A 76 -6.47 16.50 -6.98
C PHE A 76 -7.15 16.88 -5.66
N ASP A 77 -8.34 17.48 -5.71
CA ASP A 77 -9.01 17.99 -4.50
C ASP A 77 -10.06 17.01 -3.95
N ILE A 78 -10.54 16.06 -4.77
CA ILE A 78 -11.59 15.12 -4.35
C ILE A 78 -11.10 13.67 -4.32
N ARG A 79 -10.58 13.14 -5.44
CA ARG A 79 -10.25 11.71 -5.54
C ARG A 79 -8.95 11.35 -4.83
N LEU A 80 -7.88 12.10 -5.07
CA LEU A 80 -6.56 11.83 -4.48
C LEU A 80 -6.62 11.87 -2.94
N PRO A 81 -7.21 12.89 -2.29
CA PRO A 81 -7.27 12.96 -0.84
C PRO A 81 -8.10 11.80 -0.26
N ARG A 82 -9.19 11.42 -0.92
CA ARG A 82 -10.02 10.28 -0.50
C ARG A 82 -9.25 8.95 -0.53
N ILE A 83 -8.48 8.69 -1.59
CA ILE A 83 -7.68 7.47 -1.70
C ILE A 83 -6.59 7.44 -0.63
N LEU A 84 -5.92 8.57 -0.40
CA LEU A 84 -4.93 8.70 0.68
C LEU A 84 -5.54 8.43 2.05
N MET A 85 -6.71 9.00 2.34
CA MET A 85 -7.41 8.74 3.61
C MET A 85 -7.79 7.28 3.76
N ALA A 86 -8.30 6.63 2.70
CA ALA A 86 -8.63 5.21 2.75
C ALA A 86 -7.41 4.33 3.04
N LEU A 87 -6.26 4.62 2.41
CA LEU A 87 -5.01 3.90 2.63
C LEU A 87 -4.48 4.10 4.06
N LEU A 88 -4.47 5.35 4.55
CA LEU A 88 -3.98 5.68 5.88
C LEU A 88 -4.86 5.06 6.97
N CYS A 89 -6.18 5.25 6.89
CA CYS A 89 -7.11 4.67 7.86
C CYS A 89 -7.02 3.15 7.87
N GLY A 90 -7.01 2.50 6.70
CA GLY A 90 -6.86 1.04 6.61
C GLY A 90 -5.54 0.54 7.19
N ALA A 91 -4.43 1.24 6.95
CA ALA A 91 -3.14 0.89 7.52
C ALA A 91 -3.12 1.04 9.04
N MET A 92 -3.71 2.11 9.58
CA MET A 92 -3.78 2.33 11.03
C MET A 92 -4.67 1.29 11.72
N LEU A 93 -5.81 0.93 11.14
CA LEU A 93 -6.68 -0.14 11.64
C LEU A 93 -5.98 -1.50 11.61
N GLY A 94 -5.28 -1.82 10.52
CA GLY A 94 -4.49 -3.06 10.43
C GLY A 94 -3.37 -3.12 11.48
N LEU A 95 -2.69 -2.00 11.74
CA LEU A 95 -1.68 -1.90 12.80
C LEU A 95 -2.28 -2.06 14.20
N ALA A 96 -3.42 -1.41 14.47
CA ALA A 96 -4.13 -1.54 15.74
C ALA A 96 -4.56 -2.98 15.99
N GLY A 97 -5.11 -3.67 14.99
CA GLY A 97 -5.49 -5.08 15.08
C GLY A 97 -4.30 -5.99 15.32
N ALA A 98 -3.20 -5.81 14.58
CA ALA A 98 -1.98 -6.58 14.80
C ALA A 98 -1.39 -6.37 16.21
N ALA A 99 -1.41 -5.13 16.72
CA ALA A 99 -0.97 -4.83 18.08
C ALA A 99 -1.88 -5.51 19.12
N MET A 100 -3.20 -5.43 18.95
CA MET A 100 -4.16 -6.05 19.88
C MET A 100 -4.05 -7.58 19.90
N GLN A 101 -3.94 -8.21 18.73
CA GLN A 101 -3.72 -9.65 18.59
C GLN A 101 -2.40 -10.08 19.25
N SER A 102 -1.35 -9.25 19.17
CA SER A 102 -0.07 -9.52 19.81
C SER A 102 -0.12 -9.40 21.33
N ILE A 103 -0.77 -8.36 21.86
CA ILE A 103 -0.87 -8.11 23.32
C ILE A 103 -1.73 -9.19 23.99
N THR A 104 -2.89 -9.49 23.40
CA THR A 104 -3.81 -10.51 23.92
C THR A 104 -3.35 -11.93 23.64
N ARG A 105 -2.41 -12.12 22.70
CA ARG A 105 -2.02 -13.42 22.14
C ARG A 105 -3.23 -14.22 21.63
N ASN A 106 -4.23 -13.50 21.13
CA ASN A 106 -5.45 -14.07 20.55
C ASN A 106 -5.63 -13.53 19.13
N GLY A 107 -5.53 -14.41 18.14
CA GLY A 107 -5.69 -14.06 16.72
C GLY A 107 -7.10 -13.58 16.34
N LEU A 108 -8.08 -13.72 17.24
CA LEU A 108 -9.45 -13.23 17.07
C LEU A 108 -9.69 -11.88 17.75
N ALA A 109 -8.68 -11.32 18.44
CA ALA A 109 -8.83 -10.02 19.07
C ALA A 109 -8.89 -8.92 17.99
N ASP A 110 -9.81 -7.98 18.20
CA ASP A 110 -10.07 -6.85 17.33
C ASP A 110 -9.95 -5.54 18.13
N PRO A 111 -9.45 -4.44 17.54
CA PRO A 111 -9.23 -3.19 18.27
C PRO A 111 -10.51 -2.38 18.49
N GLY A 112 -11.69 -2.79 18.00
CA GLY A 112 -12.97 -2.13 18.28
C GLY A 112 -14.12 -2.53 17.36
#